data_AF-A0A971QG04-F1
#
_entry.id   AF-A0A971QG04-F1
#
_cell.length_a   1.000
_cell.length_b   1.000
_cell.length_c   1.000
_cell.angle_alpha   90.00
_cell.angle_beta   90.00
_cell.angle_gamma   90.00
#
_symmetry.space_group_name_H-M   'P 1'
#
loop_
_entity.id
_entity.type
_entity.pdbx_description
1 polymer ?
#
loop_
_entity_poly.entity_id
_entity_poly.type
_entity_poly.pdbx_seq_one_letter_code
_entity_poly.pdbx_strand_id
1 'polypeptide(L)'
;MSRNDAEATPRSDAKARWPWYIWDIVLFGGFVVLCLALFGVPSALFYLQARRDGSASWDAIAAFMGLALLGLVWLCVLGVRMYISWPKHVEGFWRLLLAWAIVIVGVVLLVAVSFEVWPPLGRFQMSGFRRYIQRQADIPAMQTWLDTVDPNVCDEERIAVGTDVHGVPIPLPSEVDLPSSVLDLKPRYVQLSLDETNRPMVCLEWGSGLEGTWGLTVGRKDMPILGTQRPTKTLLRGDQVRRCYDEDRLPIADGAYIWHELE
;
A
#
# COMPACT_ATOMS: atom_id res chain seq x y z
N MET A 1 -31.80 -5.54 84.75
CA MET A 1 -31.59 -4.48 83.75
C MET A 1 -30.18 -4.64 83.19
N SER A 2 -30.05 -5.19 81.98
CA SER A 2 -28.85 -4.98 81.14
C SER A 2 -29.31 -5.22 79.70
N ARG A 3 -29.55 -4.13 78.99
CA ARG A 3 -29.99 -4.11 77.59
C ARG A 3 -28.72 -4.10 76.75
N ASN A 4 -28.41 -5.23 76.13
CA ASN A 4 -27.30 -5.33 75.18
C ASN A 4 -27.80 -4.80 73.83
N ASP A 5 -27.64 -3.49 73.63
CA ASP A 5 -27.83 -2.86 72.32
C ASP A 5 -26.59 -3.14 71.47
N ALA A 6 -26.60 -4.29 70.78
CA ALA A 6 -25.63 -4.59 69.75
C ALA A 6 -25.96 -3.73 68.51
N GLU A 7 -25.25 -2.62 68.36
CA GLU A 7 -25.19 -1.83 67.14
C GLU A 7 -24.77 -2.71 65.97
N ALA A 8 -25.74 -3.12 65.16
CA ALA A 8 -25.49 -3.76 63.87
C ALA A 8 -24.97 -2.68 62.90
N THR A 9 -23.66 -2.52 62.83
CA THR A 9 -23.02 -1.74 61.75
C THR A 9 -23.43 -2.32 60.39
N PRO A 10 -24.04 -1.54 59.49
CA PRO A 10 -24.37 -2.00 58.15
C PRO A 10 -23.07 -2.25 57.40
N ARG A 11 -22.77 -3.52 57.17
CA ARG A 11 -21.63 -3.99 56.39
C ARG A 11 -21.80 -3.51 54.96
N SER A 12 -21.19 -2.37 54.63
CA SER A 12 -21.14 -1.77 53.30
C SER A 12 -20.21 -2.55 52.35
N ASP A 13 -20.39 -3.86 52.24
CA ASP A 13 -19.75 -4.71 51.23
C ASP A 13 -20.46 -4.59 49.87
N ALA A 14 -20.91 -3.38 49.52
CA ALA A 14 -21.32 -3.04 48.17
C ALA A 14 -20.05 -2.88 47.32
N LYS A 15 -19.35 -3.99 47.07
CA LYS A 15 -18.34 -4.05 46.00
C LYS A 15 -19.05 -3.58 44.74
N ALA A 16 -18.72 -2.38 44.27
CA ALA A 16 -19.23 -1.81 43.04
C ALA A 16 -19.04 -2.84 41.93
N ARG A 17 -20.10 -3.59 41.61
CA ARG A 17 -20.06 -4.58 40.54
C ARG A 17 -20.12 -3.78 39.26
N TRP A 18 -18.98 -3.67 38.61
CA TRP A 18 -18.86 -3.06 37.30
C TRP A 18 -19.90 -3.68 36.35
N PRO A 19 -20.61 -2.87 35.56
CA PRO A 19 -21.54 -3.38 34.57
C PRO A 19 -20.90 -4.45 33.69
N TRP A 20 -21.61 -5.56 33.46
CA TRP A 20 -21.09 -6.75 32.77
C TRP A 20 -20.62 -6.46 31.33
N TYR A 21 -21.20 -5.44 30.69
CA TYR A 21 -20.91 -5.02 29.33
C TYR A 21 -19.63 -4.19 29.18
N ILE A 22 -18.98 -3.76 30.28
CA ILE A 22 -17.79 -2.90 30.20
C ILE A 22 -16.66 -3.57 29.43
N TRP A 23 -16.46 -4.86 29.65
CA TRP A 23 -15.48 -5.63 28.89
C TRP A 23 -15.83 -5.75 27.41
N ASP A 24 -17.11 -5.77 27.05
CA ASP A 24 -17.54 -5.80 25.65
C ASP A 24 -17.21 -4.46 24.98
N ILE A 25 -17.41 -3.34 25.69
CA ILE A 25 -16.99 -2.01 25.23
C ILE A 25 -15.47 -1.94 25.02
N VAL A 26 -14.69 -2.44 25.99
CA VAL A 26 -13.22 -2.43 25.88
C VAL A 26 -12.74 -3.30 24.72
N LEU A 27 -13.31 -4.49 24.55
CA LEU A 27 -12.96 -5.38 23.44
C LEU A 27 -13.37 -4.78 22.10
N PHE A 28 -14.57 -4.21 22.00
CA PHE A 28 -15.02 -3.56 20.77
C PHE A 28 -14.17 -2.32 20.45
N GLY A 29 -13.85 -1.49 21.45
CA GLY A 29 -12.96 -0.34 21.29
C GLY A 29 -11.56 -0.76 20.82
N GLY A 30 -11.00 -1.83 21.41
CA GLY A 30 -9.74 -2.41 20.96
C GLY A 30 -9.79 -2.92 19.52
N PHE A 31 -10.90 -3.55 19.13
CA PHE A 31 -11.12 -4.00 17.74
C PHE A 31 -11.16 -2.83 16.76
N VAL A 32 -11.86 -1.74 17.09
CA VAL A 32 -11.90 -0.53 16.24
C VAL A 32 -10.50 0.06 16.06
N VAL A 33 -9.71 0.18 17.14
CA VAL A 33 -8.32 0.65 17.06
C VAL A 33 -7.48 -0.27 16.18
N LEU A 34 -7.69 -1.59 16.28
CA LEU A 34 -6.98 -2.58 15.47
C LEU A 34 -7.37 -2.49 13.98
N CYS A 35 -8.64 -2.25 13.65
CA CYS A 35 -9.06 -1.96 12.28
C CYS A 35 -8.37 -0.70 11.74
N LEU A 36 -8.34 0.39 12.50
CA LEU A 36 -7.63 1.61 12.09
C LEU A 36 -6.14 1.37 11.89
N ALA A 37 -5.50 0.59 12.77
CA ALA A 37 -4.10 0.22 12.65
C ALA A 37 -3.84 -0.66 11.42
N LEU A 38 -4.73 -1.60 11.11
CA LEU A 38 -4.63 -2.52 9.96
C LEU A 38 -4.46 -1.77 8.64
N PHE A 39 -5.14 -0.63 8.46
CA PHE A 39 -4.99 0.18 7.26
C PHE A 39 -3.92 1.27 7.42
N GLY A 40 -3.86 1.93 8.58
CA GLY A 40 -2.96 3.05 8.82
C GLY A 40 -1.49 2.68 8.85
N VAL A 41 -1.13 1.61 9.58
CA VAL A 41 0.29 1.22 9.75
C VAL A 41 0.91 0.75 8.44
N PRO A 42 0.31 -0.20 7.69
CA PRO A 42 0.87 -0.61 6.40
C PRO A 42 0.92 0.54 5.39
N SER A 43 -0.11 1.38 5.30
CA SER A 43 -0.11 2.56 4.41
C SER A 43 1.05 3.51 4.72
N ALA A 44 1.30 3.76 6.00
CA ALA A 44 2.41 4.61 6.43
C ALA A 44 3.77 3.97 6.11
N LEU A 45 3.92 2.65 6.31
CA LEU A 45 5.13 1.92 5.96
C LEU A 45 5.39 1.93 4.45
N PHE A 46 4.38 1.65 3.63
CA PHE A 46 4.48 1.75 2.17
C PHE A 46 4.90 3.15 1.72
N TYR A 47 4.27 4.18 2.29
CA TYR A 47 4.62 5.57 1.98
C TYR A 47 6.07 5.90 2.36
N LEU A 48 6.50 5.53 3.57
CA LEU A 48 7.83 5.84 4.08
C LEU A 48 8.92 5.08 3.31
N GLN A 49 8.68 3.81 2.97
CA GLN A 49 9.62 3.02 2.19
C GLN A 49 9.74 3.54 0.76
N ALA A 50 8.61 3.72 0.06
CA ALA A 50 8.60 4.26 -1.30
C ALA A 50 9.26 5.65 -1.36
N ARG A 51 9.15 6.46 -0.30
CA ARG A 51 9.85 7.74 -0.18
C ARG A 51 11.37 7.58 0.03
N ARG A 52 11.82 6.52 0.68
CA ARG A 52 13.23 6.30 1.04
C ARG A 52 14.03 5.76 -0.15
N ASP A 53 13.53 4.73 -0.82
CA ASP A 53 14.26 3.99 -1.86
C ASP A 53 13.43 3.64 -3.09
N GLY A 54 12.17 4.08 -3.17
CA GLY A 54 11.27 3.79 -4.29
C GLY A 54 10.79 2.34 -4.37
N SER A 55 11.17 1.48 -3.40
CA SER A 55 10.81 0.08 -3.36
C SER A 55 9.54 -0.17 -2.55
N ALA A 56 8.88 -1.30 -2.82
CA ALA A 56 7.82 -1.79 -1.96
C ALA A 56 8.40 -2.43 -0.69
N SER A 57 7.64 -2.32 0.40
CA SER A 57 8.07 -2.78 1.71
C SER A 57 7.49 -4.15 2.02
N TRP A 58 8.34 -5.17 2.05
CA TRP A 58 7.97 -6.47 2.65
C TRP A 58 7.53 -6.33 4.10
N ASP A 59 8.09 -5.36 4.83
CA ASP A 59 7.69 -5.06 6.21
C ASP A 59 6.24 -4.57 6.30
N ALA A 60 5.77 -3.78 5.32
CA ALA A 60 4.38 -3.33 5.27
C ALA A 60 3.41 -4.50 5.03
N ILE A 61 3.76 -5.44 4.15
CA ILE A 61 2.99 -6.67 3.91
C ILE A 61 2.97 -7.53 5.18
N ALA A 62 4.13 -7.75 5.80
CA ALA A 62 4.23 -8.52 7.03
C ALA A 62 3.42 -7.89 8.17
N ALA A 63 3.47 -6.56 8.32
CA ALA A 63 2.67 -5.82 9.28
C ALA A 63 1.16 -5.95 9.00
N PHE A 64 0.74 -5.86 7.73
CA PHE A 64 -0.65 -6.06 7.34
C PHE A 64 -1.14 -7.47 7.71
N MET A 65 -0.38 -8.51 7.35
CA MET A 65 -0.72 -9.89 7.67
C MET A 65 -0.76 -10.15 9.17
N GLY A 66 0.19 -9.60 9.93
CA GLY A 66 0.22 -9.71 11.39
C GLY A 66 -0.97 -9.04 12.05
N LEU A 67 -1.32 -7.82 11.63
CA LEU A 67 -2.49 -7.08 12.14
C LEU A 67 -3.81 -7.76 11.74
N ALA A 68 -3.89 -8.32 10.53
CA ALA A 68 -5.07 -9.06 10.06
C ALA A 68 -5.30 -10.33 10.89
N LEU A 69 -4.23 -11.10 11.15
CA LEU A 69 -4.29 -12.27 12.01
C LEU A 69 -4.70 -11.91 13.44
N LEU A 70 -4.13 -10.84 14.00
CA LEU A 70 -4.53 -10.34 15.31
C LEU A 70 -6.01 -9.93 15.33
N GLY A 71 -6.49 -9.30 14.26
CA GLY A 71 -7.89 -8.93 14.08
C GLY A 71 -8.81 -10.13 14.07
N LEU A 72 -8.43 -11.20 13.37
CA LEU A 72 -9.16 -12.46 13.33
C LEU A 72 -9.24 -13.11 14.72
N VAL A 73 -8.12 -13.20 15.43
CA VAL A 73 -8.08 -13.74 16.80
C VAL A 73 -8.99 -12.91 17.72
N TRP A 74 -8.95 -11.59 17.60
CA TRP A 74 -9.77 -10.68 18.40
C TRP A 74 -11.27 -10.86 18.13
N LEU A 75 -11.66 -11.04 16.86
CA LEU A 75 -13.03 -11.36 16.47
C LEU A 75 -13.51 -12.70 17.04
N CYS A 76 -12.65 -13.72 17.04
CA CYS A 76 -12.96 -15.00 17.67
C CYS A 76 -13.20 -14.85 19.18
N VAL A 77 -12.36 -14.07 19.88
CA VAL A 77 -12.53 -13.80 21.32
C VAL A 77 -13.86 -13.08 21.59
N LEU A 78 -14.20 -12.06 20.79
CA LEU A 78 -15.48 -11.37 20.86
C LEU A 78 -16.65 -12.34 20.63
N GLY A 79 -16.58 -13.18 19.59
CA GLY A 79 -17.62 -14.16 19.27
C GLY A 79 -17.84 -15.19 20.37
N VAL A 80 -16.76 -15.80 20.89
CA VAL A 80 -16.81 -16.75 22.01
C VAL A 80 -17.41 -16.08 23.25
N ARG A 81 -16.98 -14.85 23.54
CA ARG A 81 -17.48 -14.11 24.70
C ARG A 81 -18.97 -13.77 24.56
N MET A 82 -19.40 -13.30 23.40
CA MET A 82 -20.82 -13.04 23.11
C MET A 82 -21.64 -14.32 23.24
N TYR A 83 -21.13 -15.44 22.75
CA TYR A 83 -21.81 -16.73 22.82
C TYR A 83 -21.98 -17.24 24.26
N ILE A 84 -20.95 -17.11 25.11
CA ILE A 84 -20.97 -17.67 26.48
C ILE A 84 -21.61 -16.71 27.49
N SER A 85 -21.35 -15.40 27.36
CA SER A 85 -21.65 -14.41 28.40
C SER A 85 -23.01 -13.76 28.20
N TRP A 86 -23.43 -13.49 26.97
CA TRP A 86 -24.66 -12.74 26.70
C TRP A 86 -25.95 -13.51 27.05
N PRO A 87 -26.07 -14.83 26.83
CA PRO A 87 -27.25 -15.58 27.24
C PRO A 87 -27.52 -15.53 28.76
N LYS A 88 -26.48 -15.26 29.57
CA LYS A 88 -26.60 -15.14 31.03
C LYS A 88 -27.18 -13.79 31.48
N HIS A 89 -27.18 -12.78 30.62
CA HIS A 89 -27.53 -11.40 30.96
C HIS A 89 -28.70 -10.85 30.13
N VAL A 90 -28.95 -11.40 28.95
CA VAL A 90 -30.03 -10.98 28.06
C VAL A 90 -31.13 -12.04 28.06
N GLU A 91 -32.24 -11.74 28.74
CA GLU A 91 -33.41 -12.62 28.75
C GLU A 91 -34.18 -12.52 27.43
N GLY A 92 -34.47 -13.68 26.83
CA GLY A 92 -35.25 -13.80 25.61
C GLY A 92 -34.38 -14.02 24.37
N PHE A 93 -34.61 -15.15 23.70
CA PHE A 93 -33.89 -15.56 22.49
C PHE A 93 -33.90 -14.49 21.39
N TRP A 94 -35.04 -13.83 21.18
CA TRP A 94 -35.16 -12.75 20.18
C TRP A 94 -34.32 -11.52 20.49
N ARG A 95 -34.20 -11.14 21.77
CA ARG A 95 -33.37 -10.00 22.17
C ARG A 95 -31.89 -10.31 21.99
N LEU A 96 -31.48 -11.54 22.30
CA LEU A 96 -30.11 -12.01 22.07
C LEU A 96 -29.77 -12.01 20.57
N LEU A 97 -30.65 -12.57 19.72
CA LEU A 97 -30.48 -12.57 18.27
C LEU A 97 -30.37 -11.15 17.70
N LEU A 98 -31.23 -10.23 18.16
CA LEU A 98 -31.18 -8.84 17.74
C LEU A 98 -29.84 -8.19 18.12
N ALA A 99 -29.36 -8.43 19.34
CA ALA A 99 -28.09 -7.90 19.79
C ALA A 99 -26.91 -8.45 18.97
N TRP A 100 -26.92 -9.75 18.63
CA TRP A 100 -25.93 -10.33 17.71
C TRP A 100 -26.00 -9.71 16.32
N ALA A 101 -27.20 -9.55 15.76
CA ALA A 101 -27.38 -8.93 14.46
C ALA A 101 -26.82 -7.50 14.42
N ILE A 102 -27.07 -6.69 15.46
CA ILE A 102 -26.53 -5.33 15.56
C ILE A 102 -25.00 -5.32 15.53
N VAL A 103 -24.35 -6.20 16.31
CA VAL A 103 -22.89 -6.26 16.35
C VAL A 103 -22.32 -6.74 15.02
N ILE A 104 -22.90 -7.78 14.42
CA ILE A 104 -22.47 -8.29 13.11
C ILE A 104 -22.58 -7.18 12.06
N VAL A 105 -23.73 -6.50 11.98
CA VAL A 105 -23.94 -5.39 11.06
C VAL A 105 -22.92 -4.27 11.32
N GLY A 106 -22.67 -3.91 12.58
CA GLY A 106 -21.67 -2.90 12.94
C GLY A 106 -20.25 -3.27 12.49
N VAL A 107 -19.84 -4.52 12.67
CA VAL A 107 -18.52 -5.02 12.21
C VAL A 107 -18.45 -5.03 10.69
N VAL A 108 -19.48 -5.53 10.01
CA VAL A 108 -19.53 -5.56 8.54
C VAL A 108 -19.48 -4.14 7.97
N LEU A 109 -20.24 -3.20 8.53
CA LEU A 109 -20.20 -1.79 8.13
C LEU A 109 -18.82 -1.18 8.38
N LEU A 110 -18.20 -1.43 9.53
CA LEU A 110 -16.86 -0.93 9.83
C LEU A 110 -15.83 -1.42 8.80
N VAL A 111 -15.86 -2.71 8.48
CA VAL A 111 -14.98 -3.30 7.47
C VAL A 111 -15.27 -2.73 6.09
N ALA A 112 -16.54 -2.67 5.68
CA ALA A 112 -16.94 -2.13 4.38
C ALA A 112 -16.52 -0.66 4.21
N VAL A 113 -16.79 0.19 5.21
CA VAL A 113 -16.36 1.60 5.23
C VAL A 113 -14.85 1.70 5.17
N SER A 114 -14.12 0.80 5.84
CA SER A 114 -12.65 0.81 5.77
C SER A 114 -12.15 0.51 4.35
N PHE A 115 -12.78 -0.41 3.62
CA PHE A 115 -12.40 -0.68 2.22
C PHE A 115 -12.81 0.44 1.25
N GLU A 116 -13.92 1.14 1.51
CA GLU A 116 -14.42 2.20 0.62
C GLU A 116 -13.74 3.55 0.86
N VAL A 117 -13.49 3.90 2.12
CA VAL A 117 -12.91 5.20 2.49
C VAL A 117 -11.39 5.20 2.36
N TRP A 118 -10.73 4.07 2.61
CA TRP A 118 -9.28 4.05 2.56
C TRP A 118 -8.79 4.06 1.12
N PRO A 119 -7.89 4.99 0.74
CA PRO A 119 -7.30 4.97 -0.58
C PRO A 119 -6.67 3.61 -0.84
N PRO A 120 -6.76 3.07 -2.06
CA PRO A 120 -6.02 1.86 -2.42
C PRO A 120 -4.54 2.09 -2.08
N LEU A 121 -3.91 1.08 -1.44
CA LEU A 121 -2.55 1.19 -0.89
C LEU A 121 -1.55 1.76 -1.91
N GLY A 122 -1.73 1.44 -3.20
CA GLY A 122 -0.94 1.98 -4.30
C GLY A 122 -0.90 3.51 -4.37
N ARG A 123 -1.95 4.24 -3.96
CA ARG A 123 -1.94 5.72 -3.95
C ARG A 123 -0.96 6.30 -2.94
N PHE A 124 -0.84 5.68 -1.76
CA PHE A 124 0.13 6.12 -0.75
C PHE A 124 1.56 5.83 -1.21
N GLN A 125 1.77 4.65 -1.79
CA GLN A 125 3.05 4.27 -2.39
C GLN A 125 3.45 5.25 -3.52
N MET A 126 2.55 5.53 -4.47
CA MET A 126 2.80 6.50 -5.55
C MET A 126 3.09 7.91 -5.01
N SER A 127 2.40 8.33 -3.95
CA SER A 127 2.68 9.62 -3.31
C SER A 127 4.07 9.67 -2.67
N GLY A 128 4.52 8.57 -2.07
CA GLY A 128 5.87 8.43 -1.52
C GLY A 128 6.92 8.41 -2.63
N PHE A 129 6.69 7.59 -3.65
CA PHE A 129 7.54 7.45 -4.84
C PHE A 129 7.71 8.76 -5.60
N ARG A 130 6.62 9.52 -5.78
CA ARG A 130 6.69 10.86 -6.38
C ARG A 130 7.66 11.77 -5.64
N ARG A 131 7.62 11.78 -4.31
CA ARG A 131 8.55 12.59 -3.50
C ARG A 131 9.98 12.07 -3.57
N TYR A 132 10.16 10.75 -3.71
CA TYR A 132 11.47 10.14 -3.93
C TYR A 132 12.08 10.64 -5.26
N ILE A 133 11.35 10.49 -6.37
CA ILE A 133 11.78 10.93 -7.69
C ILE A 133 12.03 12.44 -7.73
N GLN A 134 11.10 13.24 -7.22
CA GLN A 134 11.28 14.71 -7.17
C GLN A 134 12.52 15.16 -6.38
N ARG A 135 12.99 14.34 -5.43
CA ARG A 135 14.16 14.65 -4.61
C ARG A 135 15.47 14.14 -5.23
N GLN A 136 15.44 12.99 -5.90
CA GLN A 136 16.65 12.29 -6.32
C GLN A 136 16.90 12.32 -7.84
N ALA A 137 15.87 12.45 -8.66
CA ALA A 137 16.02 12.36 -10.11
C ALA A 137 16.62 13.65 -10.68
N ASP A 138 17.80 13.54 -11.27
CA ASP A 138 18.39 14.58 -12.11
C ASP A 138 17.87 14.44 -13.55
N ILE A 139 16.63 14.90 -13.76
CA ILE A 139 15.96 14.85 -15.07
C ILE A 139 16.78 15.58 -16.15
N PRO A 140 17.34 16.78 -15.91
CA PRO A 140 18.22 17.44 -16.89
C PRO A 140 19.45 16.61 -17.28
N ALA A 141 20.11 15.95 -16.32
CA ALA A 141 21.25 15.09 -16.63
C ALA A 141 20.85 13.88 -17.47
N MET A 142 19.74 13.21 -17.15
CA MET A 142 19.20 12.12 -17.97
C MET A 142 18.86 12.60 -19.39
N GLN A 143 18.23 13.77 -19.53
CA GLN A 143 17.90 14.36 -20.83
C GLN A 143 19.16 14.65 -21.66
N THR A 144 20.19 15.20 -21.03
CA THR A 144 21.48 15.48 -21.70
C THR A 144 22.16 14.19 -22.14
N TRP A 145 22.11 13.14 -21.32
CA TRP A 145 22.62 11.82 -21.69
C TRP A 145 21.84 11.22 -22.88
N LEU A 146 20.51 11.33 -22.88
CA LEU A 146 19.67 10.83 -23.98
C LEU A 146 20.00 11.48 -25.32
N ASP A 147 20.43 12.75 -25.35
CA ASP A 147 20.88 13.42 -26.59
C ASP A 147 22.16 12.78 -27.18
N THR A 148 22.87 11.93 -26.42
CA THR A 148 24.06 11.19 -26.88
C THR A 148 23.78 9.74 -27.30
N VAL A 149 22.60 9.21 -26.98
CA VAL A 149 22.21 7.82 -27.27
C VAL A 149 21.85 7.69 -28.76
N ASP A 150 22.42 6.69 -29.43
CA ASP A 150 22.04 6.37 -30.80
C ASP A 150 20.62 5.76 -30.82
N PRO A 151 19.66 6.35 -31.56
CA PRO A 151 18.30 5.80 -31.69
C PRO A 151 18.27 4.34 -32.16
N ASN A 152 19.28 3.87 -32.89
CA ASN A 152 19.35 2.48 -33.37
C ASN A 152 19.62 1.45 -32.26
N VAL A 153 20.07 1.90 -31.09
CA VAL A 153 20.33 1.04 -29.91
C VAL A 153 19.08 0.95 -29.02
N CYS A 154 18.03 1.72 -29.31
CA CYS A 154 16.76 1.67 -28.58
C CYS A 154 15.91 0.49 -29.10
N ASP A 155 16.17 -0.71 -28.59
CA ASP A 155 15.51 -1.97 -28.98
C ASP A 155 14.33 -2.38 -28.08
N GLU A 156 13.99 -1.53 -27.10
CA GLU A 156 12.99 -1.80 -26.06
C GLU A 156 13.32 -3.01 -25.16
N GLU A 157 14.55 -3.51 -25.16
CA GLU A 157 14.95 -4.59 -24.26
C GLU A 157 15.03 -4.08 -22.80
N ARG A 158 14.56 -4.91 -21.86
CA ARG A 158 14.62 -4.61 -20.43
C ARG A 158 15.99 -5.01 -19.89
N ILE A 159 16.79 -4.00 -19.57
CA ILE A 159 18.09 -4.14 -18.91
C ILE A 159 17.83 -4.28 -17.40
N ALA A 160 18.15 -5.42 -16.83
CA ALA A 160 18.04 -5.61 -15.38
C ALA A 160 19.13 -4.82 -14.66
N VAL A 161 18.80 -4.18 -13.55
CA VAL A 161 19.79 -3.52 -12.68
C VAL A 161 19.94 -4.38 -11.44
N GLY A 162 21.11 -4.99 -11.33
CA GLY A 162 21.52 -5.77 -10.17
C GLY A 162 22.33 -4.92 -9.20
N THR A 163 22.85 -5.58 -8.18
CA THR A 163 23.78 -4.97 -7.24
C THR A 163 25.01 -5.85 -7.16
N ASP A 164 26.18 -5.23 -7.20
CA ASP A 164 27.44 -5.94 -7.05
C ASP A 164 27.70 -6.38 -5.59
N VAL A 165 28.84 -7.02 -5.36
CA VAL A 165 29.27 -7.49 -4.02
C VAL A 165 29.43 -6.34 -3.01
N HIS A 166 29.60 -5.10 -3.50
CA HIS A 166 29.79 -3.90 -2.70
C HIS A 166 28.53 -3.06 -2.51
N GLY A 167 27.38 -3.49 -3.04
CA GLY A 167 26.14 -2.72 -2.92
C GLY A 167 25.95 -1.66 -4.02
N VAL A 168 26.79 -1.66 -5.06
CA VAL A 168 26.75 -0.69 -6.17
C VAL A 168 25.80 -1.20 -7.25
N PRO A 169 24.85 -0.37 -7.73
CA PRO A 169 23.95 -0.76 -8.80
C PRO A 169 24.73 -0.95 -10.11
N ILE A 170 24.54 -2.10 -10.76
CA ILE A 170 25.19 -2.45 -12.02
C ILE A 170 24.16 -2.96 -13.04
N PRO A 171 24.27 -2.58 -14.32
CA PRO A 171 23.43 -3.13 -15.38
C PRO A 171 23.81 -4.58 -15.69
N LEU A 172 22.80 -5.38 -16.01
CA LEU A 172 22.92 -6.75 -16.50
C LEU A 172 22.24 -6.84 -17.87
N PRO A 173 22.98 -7.14 -18.95
CA PRO A 173 24.42 -7.42 -18.99
C PRO A 173 25.31 -6.19 -18.76
N SER A 174 26.52 -6.40 -18.23
CA SER A 174 27.46 -5.32 -17.84
C SER A 174 28.07 -4.54 -19.01
N GLU A 175 27.73 -4.90 -20.25
CA GLU A 175 28.20 -4.23 -21.46
C GLU A 175 27.44 -2.93 -21.75
N VAL A 176 26.30 -2.70 -21.08
CA VAL A 176 25.50 -1.48 -21.25
C VAL A 176 25.97 -0.40 -20.28
N ASP A 177 26.54 0.68 -20.82
CA ASP A 177 26.94 1.84 -20.02
C ASP A 177 25.75 2.76 -19.72
N LEU A 178 25.21 2.65 -18.50
CA LEU A 178 24.17 3.55 -17.98
C LEU A 178 24.78 4.67 -17.13
N PRO A 179 24.29 5.92 -17.22
CA PRO A 179 24.82 7.03 -16.46
C PRO A 179 24.46 6.90 -14.97
N SER A 180 25.26 7.50 -14.09
CA SER A 180 24.99 7.50 -12.65
C SER A 180 23.64 8.12 -12.31
N SER A 181 23.19 9.14 -13.07
CA SER A 181 21.86 9.75 -12.89
C SER A 181 20.72 8.73 -12.98
N VAL A 182 20.88 7.66 -13.77
CA VAL A 182 19.92 6.54 -13.89
C VAL A 182 20.15 5.51 -12.79
N LEU A 183 21.39 5.09 -12.58
CA LEU A 183 21.74 4.01 -11.64
C LEU A 183 21.53 4.42 -10.16
N ASP A 184 21.76 5.69 -9.81
CA ASP A 184 21.60 6.21 -8.45
C ASP A 184 20.15 6.14 -7.96
N LEU A 185 19.18 6.13 -8.88
CA LEU A 185 17.77 5.93 -8.57
C LEU A 185 17.44 4.47 -8.22
N LYS A 186 18.36 3.53 -8.43
CA LYS A 186 18.20 2.09 -8.15
C LYS A 186 16.90 1.53 -8.76
N PRO A 187 16.63 1.76 -10.05
CA PRO A 187 15.54 1.06 -10.72
C PRO A 187 15.82 -0.44 -10.71
N ARG A 188 14.78 -1.25 -10.89
CA ARG A 188 14.93 -2.70 -11.08
C ARG A 188 15.21 -3.04 -12.53
N TYR A 189 14.52 -2.35 -13.44
CA TYR A 189 14.75 -2.47 -14.88
C TYR A 189 14.89 -1.08 -15.50
N VAL A 190 15.71 -1.02 -16.54
CA VAL A 190 15.89 0.14 -17.41
C VAL A 190 15.56 -0.30 -18.81
N GLN A 191 14.75 0.47 -19.50
CA GLN A 191 14.37 0.20 -20.89
C GLN A 191 14.64 1.45 -21.71
N LEU A 192 15.43 1.31 -22.76
CA LEU A 192 15.62 2.36 -23.77
C LEU A 192 14.59 2.15 -24.88
N SER A 193 13.86 3.20 -25.21
CA SER A 193 12.82 3.14 -26.24
C SER A 193 12.77 4.45 -27.02
N LEU A 194 11.95 4.49 -28.06
CA LEU A 194 11.76 5.67 -28.89
C LEU A 194 10.42 6.32 -28.58
N ASP A 195 10.42 7.66 -28.49
CA ASP A 195 9.19 8.45 -28.43
C ASP A 195 8.45 8.44 -29.80
N GLU A 196 7.25 9.04 -29.85
CA GLU A 196 6.45 9.13 -31.08
C GLU A 196 7.16 9.84 -32.25
N THR A 197 8.23 10.58 -31.96
CA THR A 197 9.05 11.31 -32.93
C THR A 197 10.37 10.61 -33.25
N ASN A 198 10.50 9.32 -32.90
CA ASN A 198 11.70 8.50 -33.06
C ASN A 198 12.93 9.04 -32.32
N ARG A 199 12.73 9.62 -31.12
CA ARG A 199 13.84 10.11 -30.29
C ARG A 199 14.02 9.23 -29.06
N PRO A 200 15.26 9.02 -28.59
CA PRO A 200 15.52 8.21 -27.41
C PRO A 200 14.79 8.72 -26.17
N MET A 201 14.19 7.78 -25.43
CA MET A 201 13.67 7.97 -24.09
C MET A 201 14.07 6.78 -23.21
N VAL A 202 14.14 7.02 -21.90
CA VAL A 202 14.45 6.00 -20.90
C VAL A 202 13.25 5.78 -19.99
N CYS A 203 12.87 4.52 -19.83
CA CYS A 203 11.85 4.06 -18.90
C CYS A 203 12.55 3.32 -17.76
N LEU A 204 12.38 3.82 -16.55
CA LEU A 204 12.88 3.22 -15.31
C LEU A 204 11.73 2.52 -14.62
N GLU A 205 11.86 1.24 -14.32
CA GLU A 205 10.80 0.42 -13.72
C GLU A 205 11.18 -0.04 -12.29
N TRP A 206 10.19 0.01 -11.41
CA TRP A 206 10.16 -0.55 -10.07
C TRP A 206 8.95 -1.47 -9.93
N GLY A 207 9.01 -2.34 -8.92
CA GLY A 207 7.96 -3.33 -8.69
C GLY A 207 8.09 -4.57 -9.57
N SER A 208 7.24 -5.56 -9.29
CA SER A 208 6.98 -6.73 -10.12
C SER A 208 5.85 -7.54 -9.51
N GLY A 209 5.09 -8.27 -10.33
CA GLY A 209 4.12 -9.24 -9.83
C GLY A 209 2.92 -8.56 -9.18
N LEU A 210 2.51 -9.02 -7.99
CA LEU A 210 1.24 -8.63 -7.34
C LEU A 210 1.16 -7.17 -6.87
N GLU A 211 2.27 -6.44 -6.86
CA GLU A 211 2.30 -5.02 -6.47
C GLU A 211 2.10 -4.07 -7.66
N GLY A 212 2.01 -4.63 -8.88
CA GLY A 212 2.05 -3.89 -10.12
C GLY A 212 3.45 -3.40 -10.47
N THR A 213 3.54 -2.77 -11.64
CA THR A 213 4.74 -2.09 -12.12
C THR A 213 4.52 -0.58 -12.05
N TRP A 214 5.51 0.16 -11.56
CA TRP A 214 5.50 1.62 -11.61
C TRP A 214 6.86 2.14 -12.05
N GLY A 215 6.89 3.34 -12.58
CA GLY A 215 8.10 3.82 -13.22
C GLY A 215 8.21 5.32 -13.36
N LEU A 216 9.36 5.71 -13.88
CA LEU A 216 9.67 7.05 -14.35
C LEU A 216 10.06 6.93 -15.81
N THR A 217 9.37 7.66 -16.67
CA THR A 217 9.77 7.84 -18.07
C THR A 217 10.36 9.22 -18.24
N VAL A 218 11.54 9.30 -18.85
CA VAL A 218 12.21 10.55 -19.22
C VAL A 218 12.55 10.50 -20.70
N GLY A 219 12.06 11.48 -21.44
CA GLY A 219 12.47 11.79 -22.81
C GLY A 219 12.91 13.23 -22.93
N ARG A 220 13.00 13.73 -24.16
CA ARG A 220 13.32 15.14 -24.42
C ARG A 220 12.25 16.07 -23.86
N LYS A 221 12.62 17.32 -23.57
CA LYS A 221 11.72 18.31 -22.92
C LYS A 221 10.38 18.50 -23.63
N ASP A 222 10.38 18.41 -24.95
CA ASP A 222 9.19 18.55 -25.81
C ASP A 222 8.48 17.21 -26.09
N MET A 223 8.89 16.12 -25.44
CA MET A 223 8.19 14.84 -25.53
C MET A 223 6.76 15.01 -24.97
N PRO A 224 5.73 14.64 -25.74
CA PRO A 224 4.35 14.78 -25.29
C PRO A 224 4.10 13.82 -24.11
N ILE A 225 3.63 14.38 -23.00
CA ILE A 225 3.14 13.59 -21.87
C ILE A 225 1.65 13.37 -22.10
N LEU A 226 1.33 12.27 -22.77
CA LEU A 226 -0.06 11.86 -22.97
C LEU A 226 -0.66 11.57 -21.59
N GLY A 227 -1.77 12.24 -21.25
CA GLY A 227 -2.49 11.96 -20.00
C GLY A 227 -2.98 10.52 -19.92
N THR A 228 -3.51 10.10 -18.76
CA THR A 228 -4.02 8.74 -18.48
C THR A 228 -4.73 8.14 -19.70
N GLN A 229 -4.05 7.22 -20.40
CA GLN A 229 -4.56 6.63 -21.64
C GLN A 229 -5.42 5.42 -21.30
N ARG A 230 -6.61 5.35 -21.91
CA ARG A 230 -7.45 4.15 -21.93
C ARG A 230 -6.82 3.09 -22.85
N PRO A 231 -7.14 1.79 -22.65
CA PRO A 231 -6.31 0.74 -23.18
C PRO A 231 -6.46 0.68 -24.69
N THR A 232 -5.34 0.74 -25.39
CA THR A 232 -5.29 0.51 -26.84
C THR A 232 -4.60 -0.82 -27.07
N LYS A 233 -5.33 -1.78 -27.67
CA LYS A 233 -4.75 -3.05 -28.10
C LYS A 233 -3.93 -2.79 -29.36
N THR A 234 -2.61 -2.79 -29.23
CA THR A 234 -1.74 -2.73 -30.40
C THR A 234 -1.35 -4.15 -30.79
N LEU A 235 -1.81 -4.58 -31.97
CA LEU A 235 -1.35 -5.81 -32.61
C LEU A 235 0.07 -5.56 -33.13
N LEU A 236 1.07 -6.23 -32.56
CA LEU A 236 2.41 -6.25 -33.12
C LEU A 236 2.45 -7.20 -34.32
N ARG A 237 3.40 -6.96 -35.23
CA ARG A 237 3.62 -7.77 -36.43
C ARG A 237 4.14 -9.16 -36.02
N GLY A 238 3.28 -10.18 -36.04
CA GLY A 238 3.63 -11.57 -35.70
C GLY A 238 2.76 -12.23 -34.61
N ASP A 239 1.46 -11.90 -34.54
CA ASP A 239 0.49 -12.44 -33.56
C ASP A 239 0.81 -12.20 -32.07
N GLN A 240 1.82 -11.39 -31.75
CA GLN A 240 2.03 -10.91 -30.39
C GLN A 240 1.09 -9.75 -30.09
N VAL A 241 0.19 -9.95 -29.13
CA VAL A 241 -0.67 -8.90 -28.58
C VAL A 241 0.06 -8.26 -27.41
N ARG A 242 0.64 -7.07 -27.60
CA ARG A 242 1.07 -6.24 -26.48
C ARG A 242 -0.17 -5.54 -25.92
N ARG A 243 -0.62 -5.99 -24.75
CA ARG A 243 -1.60 -5.23 -23.98
C ARG A 243 -0.84 -4.07 -23.34
N CYS A 244 -1.05 -2.86 -23.84
CA CYS A 244 -0.75 -1.68 -23.05
C CYS A 244 -1.80 -1.65 -21.94
N TYR A 245 -1.37 -1.95 -20.71
CA TYR A 245 -2.21 -1.81 -19.53
C TYR A 245 -2.57 -0.34 -19.33
N ASP A 246 -3.65 -0.09 -18.60
CA ASP A 246 -4.03 1.28 -18.25
C ASP A 246 -2.89 1.88 -17.41
N GLU A 247 -2.33 3.01 -17.82
CA GLU A 247 -1.23 3.67 -17.10
C GLU A 247 -1.73 5.00 -16.52
N ASP A 248 -1.67 5.14 -15.19
CA ASP A 248 -1.86 6.45 -14.59
C ASP A 248 -0.57 7.26 -14.68
N ARG A 249 -0.57 8.30 -15.52
CA ARG A 249 0.61 9.12 -15.83
C ARG A 249 0.54 10.46 -15.13
N LEU A 250 1.55 10.75 -14.32
CA LEU A 250 1.66 11.99 -13.55
C LEU A 250 2.90 12.77 -13.97
N PRO A 251 2.74 13.95 -14.61
CA PRO A 251 3.88 14.77 -15.03
C PRO A 251 4.66 15.30 -13.82
N ILE A 252 5.98 15.35 -13.99
CA ILE A 252 6.91 15.86 -12.96
C ILE A 252 7.75 17.02 -13.49
N ALA A 253 8.18 16.92 -14.74
CA ALA A 253 8.90 17.96 -15.47
C ALA A 253 8.62 17.83 -16.98
N ASP A 254 9.07 18.82 -17.76
CA ASP A 254 8.97 18.78 -19.21
C ASP A 254 9.66 17.53 -19.77
N GLY A 255 8.91 16.68 -20.47
CA GLY A 255 9.41 15.41 -21.00
C GLY A 255 9.60 14.31 -19.95
N ALA A 256 9.06 14.44 -18.73
CA ALA A 256 9.21 13.41 -17.70
C ALA A 256 7.93 13.20 -16.87
N TYR A 257 7.54 11.94 -16.70
CA TYR A 257 6.35 11.54 -15.94
C TYR A 257 6.57 10.25 -15.16
N ILE A 258 5.93 10.16 -13.99
CA ILE A 258 5.75 8.89 -13.29
C ILE A 258 4.57 8.17 -13.92
N TRP A 259 4.64 6.85 -14.00
CA TRP A 259 3.52 6.02 -14.37
C TRP A 259 3.33 4.86 -13.40
N HIS A 260 2.11 4.35 -13.34
CA HIS A 260 1.75 3.16 -12.58
C HIS A 260 0.74 2.35 -13.40
N GLU A 261 1.02 1.05 -13.51
CA GLU A 261 0.16 0.06 -14.15
C GLU A 261 -1.13 -0.12 -13.33
N LEU A 262 -2.28 0.12 -13.95
CA LEU A 262 -3.59 -0.13 -13.38
C LEU A 262 -4.01 -1.57 -13.73
N GLU A 263 -4.23 -2.39 -12.72
CA GLU A 263 -4.80 -3.74 -12.83
C GLU A 263 -6.34 -3.73 -12.92
#